data_AF-A0A7W2UL10-F1
#
_entry.id   AF-A0A7W2UL10-F1
#
_cell.length_a   1.000
_cell.length_b   1.000
_cell.length_c   1.000
_cell.angle_alpha   90.00
_cell.angle_beta   90.00
_cell.angle_gamma   90.00
#
_symmetry.space_group_name_H-M   'P 1'
#
loop_
_entity.id
_entity.type
_entity.pdbx_description
1 polymer ?
#
loop_
_entity_poly.entity_id
_entity_poly.type
_entity_poly.pdbx_seq_one_letter_code
_entity_poly.pdbx_strand_id
1 'polypeptide(L)' 'MRDGDPNRLGAATTIWLTAADISRLWGMAPGSVYRLANEGNWRRQRRGRKMYYHAGDVQRACDTKRSPTQ' A
#
# COMPACT_ATOMS: atom_id res chain seq x y z
N MET A 1 1.32 3.12 -25.49
CA MET A 1 1.45 2.65 -24.09
C MET A 1 0.06 2.22 -23.66
N ARG A 2 -0.27 0.97 -24.00
CA ARG A 2 -1.54 0.30 -23.70
C ARG A 2 -1.24 -0.63 -22.53
N ASP A 3 -1.66 -0.29 -21.32
CA ASP A 3 -1.77 -1.27 -20.25
C ASP A 3 -3.13 -1.96 -20.44
N GLY A 4 -3.09 -2.98 -21.30
CA GLY A 4 -4.21 -3.86 -21.59
C GLY A 4 -4.36 -4.95 -20.54
N ASP A 5 -5.63 -5.24 -20.27
CA ASP A 5 -6.21 -6.43 -19.64
C ASP A 5 -6.28 -6.49 -18.10
N PRO A 6 -7.42 -6.07 -17.52
CA PRO A 6 -7.84 -6.46 -16.19
C PRO A 6 -8.71 -7.72 -16.30
N ASN A 7 -8.20 -8.90 -15.95
CA ASN A 7 -8.90 -9.92 -15.13
C ASN A 7 -8.30 -11.33 -15.35
N ARG A 8 -7.88 -11.98 -14.26
CA ARG A 8 -8.54 -13.19 -13.72
C ARG A 8 -7.70 -13.79 -12.61
N LEU A 9 -8.33 -13.93 -11.44
CA LEU A 9 -7.88 -14.64 -10.24
C LEU A 9 -6.98 -13.78 -9.30
N GLY A 10 -7.59 -12.97 -8.43
CA GLY A 10 -6.91 -12.31 -7.31
C GLY A 10 -6.41 -10.88 -7.54
N ALA A 11 -6.85 -10.22 -8.62
CA ALA A 11 -6.53 -8.83 -8.90
C ALA A 11 -7.30 -7.90 -7.94
N ALA A 12 -6.79 -7.73 -6.72
CA ALA A 12 -7.09 -6.56 -5.91
C ALA A 12 -6.86 -5.33 -6.79
N THR A 13 -7.92 -4.58 -7.07
CA THR A 13 -7.87 -3.27 -7.73
C THR A 13 -6.64 -2.53 -7.24
N THR A 14 -5.79 -2.06 -8.15
CA THR A 14 -4.58 -1.29 -7.86
C THR A 14 -4.98 0.05 -7.24
N ILE A 15 -5.32 0.03 -5.95
CA ILE A 15 -5.76 1.18 -5.18
C ILE A 15 -4.50 1.92 -4.72
N TRP A 16 -4.48 3.22 -4.98
CA TRP A 16 -3.39 4.11 -4.62
C TRP A 16 -3.83 4.99 -3.46
N LEU A 17 -3.14 4.90 -2.33
CA LEU A 17 -3.52 5.57 -1.09
C LEU A 17 -2.44 6.56 -0.67
N THR A 18 -2.86 7.70 -0.13
CA THR A 18 -1.90 8.64 0.46
C THR A 18 -1.48 8.15 1.85
N ALA A 19 -0.35 8.65 2.36
CA ALA A 19 0.08 8.34 3.73
C ALA A 19 -0.99 8.75 4.77
N ALA A 20 -1.74 9.81 4.51
CA ALA A 20 -2.84 10.27 5.37
C ALA A 20 -4.03 9.31 5.34
N ASP A 21 -4.41 8.80 4.17
CA ASP A 21 -5.45 7.78 4.04
C ASP A 21 -5.03 6.48 4.74
N ILE A 22 -3.80 6.04 4.55
CA ILE A 22 -3.28 4.82 5.20
C ILE A 22 -3.33 4.98 6.72
N SER A 23 -2.89 6.14 7.22
CA SER A 23 -2.92 6.43 8.65
C SER A 23 -4.34 6.40 9.22
N ARG A 24 -5.32 6.94 8.50
CA ARG A 24 -6.73 6.92 8.93
C ARG A 24 -7.39 5.55 8.83
N LEU A 25 -7.16 4.83 7.74
CA LEU A 25 -7.81 3.54 7.46
C LEU A 25 -7.24 2.40 8.31
N TRP A 26 -5.94 2.40 8.57
CA TRP A 26 -5.27 1.37 9.37
C TRP A 26 -4.91 1.83 10.79
N GLY A 27 -5.20 3.09 11.15
CA GLY A 27 -4.87 3.63 12.47
C GLY A 27 -3.37 3.73 12.75
N MET A 28 -2.52 3.68 11.72
CA MET A 28 -1.06 3.67 11.89
C MET A 28 -0.52 5.10 11.93
N ALA A 29 0.47 5.34 12.79
CA ALA A 29 1.21 6.59 12.76
C ALA A 29 1.94 6.73 11.40
N PRO A 30 2.03 7.94 10.82
CA PRO A 30 2.70 8.16 9.54
C PRO A 30 4.15 7.69 9.55
N GLY A 31 4.86 7.79 10.68
CA GLY A 31 6.21 7.24 10.83
C GLY A 31 6.28 5.72 10.62
N SER A 32 5.27 4.96 11.07
CA SER A 32 5.18 3.52 10.78
C SER A 32 4.90 3.25 9.31
N VAL A 33 4.08 4.07 8.66
CA VAL A 33 3.81 3.97 7.21
C VAL A 33 5.11 4.17 6.43
N TYR A 34 5.90 5.20 6.75
CA TYR A 34 7.19 5.42 6.08
C TYR A 34 8.20 4.30 6.36
N ARG A 35 8.26 3.79 7.60
CA ARG A 35 9.15 2.68 7.95
C ARG A 35 8.80 1.43 7.16
N LEU A 36 7.52 1.06 7.11
CA LEU A 36 7.03 -0.09 6.35
C LEU A 36 7.19 0.11 4.84
N ALA A 37 7.00 1.34 4.36
CA ALA A 37 7.21 1.65 2.95
C ALA A 37 8.67 1.46 2.54
N ASN A 38 9.61 1.77 3.42
CA ASN A 38 11.04 1.58 3.18
C ASN A 38 11.44 0.10 3.31
N GLU A 39 11.03 -0.55 4.40
CA GLU A 39 11.33 -1.97 4.70
C GLU A 39 10.70 -2.92 3.67
N GLY A 40 9.47 -2.64 3.23
CA GLY A 40 8.75 -3.42 2.24
C GLY A 40 8.92 -2.95 0.80
N ASN A 41 9.80 -1.97 0.54
CA ASN A 41 10.04 -1.36 -0.77
C ASN A 41 8.74 -1.08 -1.54
N TRP A 42 7.82 -0.37 -0.88
CA TRP A 42 6.46 -0.19 -1.39
C TRP A 42 6.47 0.56 -2.72
N ARG A 43 5.58 0.13 -3.62
CA ARG A 43 5.36 0.85 -4.87
C ARG A 43 4.77 2.21 -4.57
N ARG A 44 5.55 3.24 -4.88
CA ARG A 44 5.17 4.65 -4.75
C ARG A 44 4.95 5.26 -6.14
N GLN A 45 3.86 5.99 -6.29
CA GLN A 45 3.54 6.73 -7.50
C GLN A 45 3.30 8.19 -7.12
N ARG A 46 4.02 9.10 -7.78
CA ARG A 46 3.79 10.53 -7.64
C ARG A 46 2.77 10.97 -8.68
N ARG A 47 1.57 11.36 -8.24
CA ARG A 47 0.56 11.98 -9.12
C ARG A 47 0.43 13.45 -8.76
N GLY A 48 0.99 14.30 -9.62
CA GLY A 48 1.06 15.74 -9.39
C GLY A 48 1.87 16.08 -8.13
N ARG A 49 1.22 16.75 -7.17
CA ARG A 49 1.84 17.16 -5.89
C ARG A 49 1.71 16.14 -4.76
N LYS A 50 1.00 15.03 -4.98
CA LYS A 50 0.75 14.03 -3.93
C LYS A 50 1.50 12.73 -4.24
N MET A 51 2.08 12.15 -3.19
CA MET A 51 2.63 10.79 -3.21
C MET A 51 1.55 9.81 -2.80
N TYR A 52 1.43 8.76 -3.61
CA TYR A 52 0.52 7.66 -3.38
C TYR A 52 1.31 6.35 -3.28
N TYR A 53 0.79 5.45 -2.45
CA TYR A 53 1.35 4.14 -2.18
C TYR A 53 0.35 3.07 -2.59
N HIS A 54 0.85 1.92 -3.03
CA HIS A 54 -0.01 0.83 -3.46
C HIS A 54 -0.66 0.13 -2.26
N ALA A 55 -1.98 0.03 -2.24
CA ALA A 55 -2.75 -0.58 -1.16
C ALA A 55 -2.39 -2.06 -0.93
N GLY A 56 -1.99 -2.78 -1.98
CA GLY A 56 -1.55 -4.18 -1.84
C GLY A 56 -0.27 -4.33 -1.01
N ASP A 57 0.65 -3.37 -1.09
CA ASP A 57 1.87 -3.40 -0.27
C ASP A 57 1.55 -3.02 1.18
N VAL A 58 0.63 -2.06 1.39
CA VAL A 58 0.09 -1.70 2.71
C VAL A 58 -0.58 -2.90 3.38
N GLN A 59 -1.45 -3.60 2.64
CA GLN A 59 -2.18 -4.75 3.14
C GLN A 59 -1.22 -5.89 3.51
N ARG A 60 -0.23 -6.20 2.66
CA ARG A 60 0.79 -7.21 2.99
C ARG A 60 1.60 -6.84 4.22
N ALA A 61 2.03 -5.59 4.34
CA ALA A 61 2.77 -5.15 5.52
C ALA A 61 1.94 -5.19 6.81
N CYS A 62 0.63 -4.88 6.72
CA CYS A 62 -0.27 -4.99 7.84
C CYS A 62 -0.56 -6.47 8.20
N ASP A 63 -0.68 -7.32 7.20
CA ASP A 63 -0.89 -8.77 7.36
C ASP A 63 0.34 -9.44 7.99
N THR A 64 1.56 -9.10 7.55
CA THR A 64 2.81 -9.56 8.15
C THR A 64 2.97 -9.12 9.61
N LYS A 65 2.41 -7.98 10.01
CA LYS A 65 2.34 -7.59 11.43
C LYS A 65 1.27 -8.34 12.21
N ARG A 66 0.25 -8.88 11.53
CA ARG A 66 -0.89 -9.59 12.11
C ARG A 66 -0.65 -11.09 12.25
N SER A 67 0.54 -11.58 11.93
CA SER A 67 1.05 -12.85 12.44
C SER A 67 1.76 -12.63 13.78
N PRO A 68 1.07 -12.69 14.94
CA PRO A 68 1.70 -13.29 16.09
C PRO A 68 1.85 -14.78 15.75
N THR A 69 3.03 -15.32 16.04
CA THR A 69 3.29 -16.74 16.29
C THR A 69 2.02 -17.60 16.40
N GLN A 70 1.80 -18.50 15.45
CA GLN A 70 1.05 -19.74 15.68
C GLN A 70 2.03 -20.92 15.59
#